data_AF-A0A844IIK0-F1
#
_entry.id   AF-A0A844IIK0-F1
#
_cell.length_a   1.000
_cell.length_b   1.000
_cell.length_c   1.000
_cell.angle_alpha   90.00
_cell.angle_beta   90.00
_cell.angle_gamma   90.00
#
_symmetry.space_group_name_H-M   'P 1'
#
loop_
_entity.id
_entity.type
_entity.pdbx_description
1 polymer ?
#
loop_
_entity_poly.entity_id
_entity_poly.type
_entity_poly.pdbx_seq_one_letter_code
_entity_poly.pdbx_strand_id
1 'polypeptide(L)'
;MRLVILGGSGAGKSTQAQKLGKFFDVPLVSTGETLRAAISGNSQNSAYGELNDLVMEAKPYLEDGESVPDQMMIEFIKVRLKQVLNNGNW
;
A
#
# COMPACT_ATOMS: atom_id res chain seq x y z
N MET A 1 -12.85 12.07 -1.94
CA MET A 1 -13.32 11.17 -3.02
C MET A 1 -12.56 9.85 -2.93
N ARG A 2 -13.19 8.69 -3.18
CA ARG A 2 -12.55 7.37 -3.11
C ARG A 2 -12.54 6.71 -4.49
N LEU A 3 -11.36 6.38 -5.01
CA LEU A 3 -11.18 5.80 -6.33
C LEU A 3 -10.35 4.50 -6.23
N VAL A 4 -10.74 3.50 -7.02
CA VAL A 4 -9.93 2.29 -7.27
C VAL A 4 -9.59 2.25 -8.75
N ILE A 5 -8.31 2.05 -9.08
CA ILE A 5 -7.83 1.97 -10.46
C ILE A 5 -7.39 0.55 -10.74
N LEU A 6 -8.05 -0.10 -11.70
CA LEU A 6 -7.79 -1.48 -12.13
C LEU A 6 -7.20 -1.49 -13.54
N GLY A 7 -6.48 -2.56 -13.89
CA GLY A 7 -5.87 -2.72 -15.20
C GLY A 7 -4.68 -3.69 -15.20
N GLY A 8 -4.39 -4.29 -16.36
CA GLY A 8 -3.29 -5.25 -16.54
C GLY A 8 -1.89 -4.67 -16.31
N SER A 9 -0.87 -5.52 -16.31
CA SER A 9 0.53 -5.08 -16.29
C SER A 9 0.82 -4.16 -17.48
N GLY A 10 1.62 -3.10 -17.27
CA GLY A 10 1.95 -2.14 -18.33
C GLY A 10 0.84 -1.16 -18.74
N ALA A 11 -0.40 -1.28 -18.23
CA ALA A 11 -1.54 -0.43 -18.61
C ALA A 11 -1.46 1.06 -18.16
N GLY A 12 -0.36 1.48 -17.52
CA GLY A 12 -0.17 2.87 -17.10
C GLY A 12 -0.96 3.31 -15.85
N LYS A 13 -1.47 2.35 -15.05
CA LYS A 13 -2.27 2.63 -13.83
C LYS A 13 -1.59 3.64 -12.90
N SER A 14 -0.32 3.41 -12.55
CA SER A 14 0.42 4.27 -11.62
C SER A 14 0.55 5.70 -12.15
N THR A 15 0.80 5.84 -13.46
CA THR A 15 0.88 7.15 -14.13
C THR A 15 -0.45 7.90 -14.05
N GLN A 16 -1.57 7.21 -14.29
CA GLN A 16 -2.89 7.84 -14.18
C GLN A 16 -3.27 8.15 -12.73
N ALA A 17 -2.95 7.24 -11.81
CA ALA A 17 -3.22 7.42 -10.39
C ALA A 17 -2.50 8.65 -9.82
N GLN A 18 -1.24 8.89 -10.22
CA GLN A 18 -0.50 10.09 -9.84
C GLN A 18 -1.12 11.37 -10.41
N LYS A 19 -1.59 11.36 -11.67
CA LYS A 19 -2.26 12.52 -12.29
C LYS A 19 -3.58 12.83 -11.58
N LEU A 20 -4.41 11.82 -11.34
CA LEU A 20 -5.70 11.96 -10.66
C LEU A 20 -5.53 12.38 -9.19
N GLY A 21 -4.53 11.82 -8.50
CA GLY A 21 -4.19 12.21 -7.13
C GLY A 21 -3.86 13.70 -7.03
N LYS A 22 -3.00 14.21 -7.93
CA LYS A 22 -2.69 15.64 -8.00
C LYS A 22 -3.90 16.50 -8.38
N PHE A 23 -4.70 16.05 -9.35
CA PHE A 23 -5.83 16.82 -9.85
C PHE A 23 -6.94 16.98 -8.80
N PHE A 24 -7.21 15.94 -8.04
CA PHE A 24 -8.26 15.94 -7.01
C PHE A 24 -7.75 16.24 -5.60
N ASP A 25 -6.45 16.54 -5.46
CA ASP A 25 -5.76 16.69 -4.18
C ASP A 25 -6.04 15.52 -3.22
N VAL A 26 -5.98 14.30 -3.75
CA VAL A 26 -6.14 13.07 -2.97
C VAL A 26 -4.83 12.28 -2.90
N PRO A 27 -4.50 11.73 -1.72
CA PRO A 27 -3.33 10.90 -1.53
C PRO A 27 -3.44 9.60 -2.31
N LEU A 28 -2.31 9.20 -2.91
CA LEU A 28 -2.20 7.95 -3.65
C LEU A 28 -1.85 6.80 -2.69
N VAL A 29 -2.62 5.70 -2.78
CA VAL A 29 -2.32 4.45 -2.06
C VAL A 29 -2.02 3.36 -3.07
N SER A 30 -0.77 2.85 -3.04
CA SER A 30 -0.31 1.72 -3.86
C SER A 30 0.03 0.55 -2.96
N THR A 31 -0.80 -0.50 -2.96
CA THR A 31 -0.61 -1.68 -2.10
C THR A 31 0.69 -2.40 -2.41
N GLY A 32 0.98 -2.65 -3.69
CA GLY A 32 2.19 -3.35 -4.11
C GLY A 32 3.49 -2.58 -3.85
N GLU A 33 3.47 -1.25 -3.94
CA GLU A 33 4.64 -0.43 -3.58
C GLU A 33 4.83 -0.36 -2.06
N THR A 34 3.74 -0.16 -1.31
CA THR A 34 3.78 -0.10 0.16
C THR A 34 4.29 -1.43 0.73
N LEU A 35 3.81 -2.55 0.19
CA LEU A 35 4.22 -3.89 0.63
C LEU A 35 5.70 -4.15 0.34
N ARG A 36 6.15 -3.84 -0.89
CA ARG A 36 7.59 -3.94 -1.25
C ARG A 36 8.46 -3.04 -0.39
N ALA A 37 8.07 -1.78 -0.18
CA ALA A 37 8.82 -0.84 0.63
C ALA A 37 8.96 -1.30 2.09
N ALA A 38 7.91 -1.92 2.64
CA ALA A 38 7.94 -2.45 3.99
C ALA A 38 8.86 -3.67 4.14
N ILE A 39 8.91 -4.55 3.14
CA ILE A 39 9.78 -5.75 3.16
C ILE A 39 11.26 -5.40 3.02
N SER A 40 11.58 -4.36 2.24
CA SER A 40 12.94 -3.91 1.98
C SER A 40 13.67 -3.32 3.21
N GLY A 41 13.08 -3.34 4.40
CA GLY A 41 13.75 -2.98 5.65
C GLY A 41 14.04 -1.49 5.86
N ASN A 42 13.67 -0.62 4.92
CA ASN A 42 13.81 0.84 5.08
C ASN A 42 12.74 1.46 6.00
N SER A 43 11.92 0.66 6.67
CA SER A 43 10.86 1.09 7.58
C SER A 43 11.35 1.45 8.99
N GLN A 44 12.53 2.08 9.09
CA GLN A 44 13.02 2.71 10.33
C GLN A 44 12.18 3.94 10.75
N ASN A 45 11.18 4.33 9.96
CA ASN A 45 10.20 5.33 10.35
C ASN A 45 9.11 4.69 11.20
N SER A 46 9.10 5.04 12.48
CA SER A 46 8.12 4.74 13.56
C SER A 46 6.62 4.79 13.16
N ALA A 47 6.28 5.43 12.03
CA ALA A 47 4.93 5.46 11.49
C ALA A 47 4.34 4.09 11.12
N TYR A 48 5.16 3.05 10.92
CA TYR A 48 4.74 1.74 10.41
C TYR A 48 4.62 0.62 11.47
N GLY A 49 4.55 0.94 12.77
CA GLY A 49 4.52 -0.06 13.85
C GLY A 49 3.59 -1.26 13.60
N GLU A 50 2.28 -1.00 13.42
CA GLU A 50 1.28 -2.06 13.13
C GLU A 50 1.46 -2.73 11.74
N LEU A 51 2.15 -2.07 10.79
CA LEU A 51 2.44 -2.64 9.48
C LEU A 51 3.66 -3.54 9.48
N ASN A 52 4.60 -3.37 10.42
CA ASN A 52 5.83 -4.14 10.48
C ASN A 52 5.55 -5.61 10.82
N ASP A 53 4.64 -5.86 11.76
CA ASP A 53 4.25 -7.23 12.14
C ASP A 53 3.54 -7.94 10.98
N LEU A 54 2.56 -7.27 10.35
CA LEU A 54 1.85 -7.79 9.17
C LEU A 54 2.79 -8.07 7.99
N VAL A 55 3.80 -7.22 7.80
CA VAL A 55 4.80 -7.38 6.73
C VAL A 55 5.76 -8.53 7.03
N MET A 56 6.13 -8.73 8.29
CA MET A 56 6.95 -9.86 8.71
C MET A 56 6.20 -11.19 8.50
N GLU A 57 4.90 -11.23 8.79
CA GLU A 57 4.04 -12.38 8.50
C GLU A 57 3.84 -12.60 6.99
N ALA A 58 3.79 -11.54 6.19
CA ALA A 58 3.64 -11.62 4.73
C ALA A 58 4.92 -12.03 3.99
N LYS A 59 6.09 -11.85 4.62
CA LYS A 59 7.41 -12.01 4.00
C LYS A 59 7.64 -13.41 3.38
N PRO A 60 7.33 -14.53 4.06
CA PRO A 60 7.53 -15.87 3.48
C PRO A 60 6.76 -16.07 2.18
N TYR A 61 5.48 -15.69 2.16
CA TYR A 61 4.64 -15.79 0.95
C TYR A 61 5.23 -15.02 -0.23
N LEU A 62 5.83 -13.86 0.03
CA LEU A 62 6.38 -13.00 -1.02
C LEU A 62 7.75 -13.48 -1.52
N GLU A 63 8.57 -14.05 -0.64
CA GLU A 63 9.85 -14.67 -1.01
C GLU A 63 9.62 -15.96 -1.80
N ASP A 64 8.59 -16.74 -1.45
CA ASP A 64 8.23 -17.98 -2.14
C ASP A 64 7.40 -17.76 -3.41
N GLY A 65 7.04 -16.50 -3.72
CA GLY A 65 6.22 -16.15 -4.88
C GLY A 65 4.75 -16.59 -4.75
N GLU A 66 4.33 -16.92 -3.54
CA GLU A 66 2.96 -17.25 -3.19
C GLU A 66 2.09 -16.01 -3.03
N SER A 67 0.77 -16.22 -3.07
CA SER A 67 -0.19 -15.15 -2.80
C SER A 67 -0.35 -14.96 -1.30
N VAL A 68 -0.15 -13.72 -0.85
CA VAL A 68 -0.41 -13.33 0.56
C VAL A 68 -1.91 -13.55 0.86
N PRO A 69 -2.28 -14.15 2.02
CA PRO A 69 -3.68 -14.38 2.38
C PRO A 69 -4.53 -13.10 2.36
N ASP A 70 -5.77 -13.21 1.86
CA ASP A 70 -6.69 -12.07 1.72
C ASP A 70 -6.91 -11.32 3.04
N GLN A 71 -7.07 -12.04 4.15
CA GLN A 71 -7.30 -11.43 5.46
C GLN A 71 -6.15 -10.50 5.86
N MET A 72 -4.92 -10.94 5.62
CA MET A 72 -3.70 -10.16 5.89
C MET A 72 -3.62 -8.94 4.96
N MET A 73 -3.95 -9.10 3.68
CA MET A 73 -4.03 -7.99 2.73
C MET A 73 -5.08 -6.95 3.13
N ILE A 74 -6.23 -7.37 3.64
CA ILE A 74 -7.28 -6.48 4.13
C ILE A 74 -6.79 -5.69 5.34
N GLU A 75 -6.14 -6.34 6.31
CA GLU A 75 -5.59 -5.64 7.48
C GLU A 75 -4.49 -4.64 7.09
N PHE A 76 -3.59 -5.05 6.20
CA PHE A 76 -2.56 -4.18 5.64
C PHE A 76 -3.16 -2.91 5.01
N ILE A 77 -4.19 -3.07 4.16
CA ILE A 77 -4.90 -1.95 3.53
C ILE A 77 -5.55 -1.05 4.58
N LYS A 78 -6.19 -1.62 5.62
CA LYS A 78 -6.81 -0.83 6.71
C LYS A 78 -5.79 0.04 7.43
N VAL A 79 -4.65 -0.52 7.83
CA VAL A 79 -3.60 0.23 8.52
C VAL A 79 -3.04 1.33 7.61
N ARG A 80 -2.76 0.99 6.34
CA ARG A 80 -2.26 1.96 5.36
C ARG A 80 -3.24 3.12 5.14
N LEU A 81 -4.55 2.84 5.07
CA LEU A 81 -5.57 3.88 4.96
C LEU A 81 -5.60 4.77 6.21
N LYS A 82 -5.53 4.21 7.43
CA LYS A 82 -5.47 5.01 8.67
C LYS A 82 -4.29 5.99 8.67
N GLN A 83 -3.11 5.57 8.24
CA GLN A 83 -1.93 6.45 8.16
C GLN A 83 -2.15 7.63 7.21
N VAL A 84 -2.80 7.39 6.06
CA VAL A 84 -3.13 8.45 5.11
C VAL A 84 -4.12 9.45 5.70
N LEU A 85 -5.16 8.94 6.36
CA LEU A 85 -6.20 9.77 6.96
C LEU A 85 -5.64 10.66 8.07
N ASN A 86 -4.72 10.15 8.89
CA ASN A 86 -4.13 10.92 10.00
C ASN A 86 -3.19 12.06 9.54
N ASN A 87 -2.72 12.06 8.29
CA ASN A 87 -1.77 13.04 7.77
C ASN A 87 -2.41 14.31 7.17
N GLY A 88 -3.72 14.53 7.41
CA GLY A 88 -4.30 15.87 7.37
C GLY A 88 -4.82 16.41 6.03
N ASN A 89 -5.01 15.58 5.00
CA ASN A 89 -5.70 15.99 3.77
C ASN A 89 -7.05 15.26 3.54
N TRP A 90 -7.55 14.52 4.53
CA TRP A 90 -8.77 13.71 4.44
C TRP A 90 -9.63 13.79 5.70
#